data_AF-A0A7S3RG09-F1
#
_entry.id   AF-A0A7S3RG09-F1
#
_cell.length_a   1.000
_cell.length_b   1.000
_cell.length_c   1.000
_cell.angle_alpha   90.00
_cell.angle_beta   90.00
_cell.angle_gamma   90.00
#
_symmetry.space_group_name_H-M   'P 1'
#
loop_
_entity.id
_entity.type
_entity.pdbx_description
1 polymer ?
#
loop_
_entity_poly.entity_id
_entity_poly.type
_entity_poly.pdbx_seq_one_letter_code
_entity_poly.pdbx_strand_id
1 'polypeptide(L)'
;FVGVGARRIRDLFQEARKHAPCIVFIDEIDAVGAKRNSMDQAAHRMSLNQLLVELDGFETNNGVVVICATNFAESLDQALTRPGRLDKQVVVPMPDLKGRMDILQL
;
A
#
# COMPACT_ATOMS: atom_id res chain seq x y z
N PHE A 1 -12.65 17.43 8.82
CA PHE A 1 -12.64 16.01 9.22
C PHE A 1 -11.20 15.51 9.30
N VAL A 2 -10.53 15.71 10.44
CA VAL A 2 -9.14 15.27 10.65
C VAL A 2 -9.16 13.86 11.26
N GLY A 3 -8.31 12.94 10.77
CA GLY A 3 -8.14 11.59 11.35
C GLY A 3 -9.02 10.46 10.82
N VAL A 4 -9.95 10.74 9.88
CA VAL A 4 -10.80 9.68 9.28
C VAL A 4 -9.98 8.64 8.52
N GLY A 5 -8.97 9.08 7.75
CA GLY A 5 -8.09 8.17 7.00
C GLY A 5 -7.30 7.23 7.90
N ALA A 6 -6.65 7.77 8.93
CA ALA A 6 -5.94 6.97 9.94
C ALA A 6 -6.86 5.94 10.62
N ARG A 7 -8.09 6.32 11.00
CA ARG A 7 -9.04 5.37 11.57
C ARG A 7 -9.37 4.23 10.60
N ARG A 8 -9.67 4.53 9.33
CA ARG A 8 -9.98 3.52 8.31
C ARG A 8 -8.84 2.53 8.10
N ILE A 9 -7.60 3.02 8.08
CA ILE A 9 -6.41 2.18 7.94
C ILE A 9 -6.31 1.21 9.13
N ARG A 10 -6.49 1.71 10.35
CA ARG A 10 -6.49 0.86 11.56
C ARG A 10 -7.59 -0.19 11.51
N ASP A 11 -8.81 0.21 11.17
CA ASP A 11 -9.97 -0.70 11.10
C ASP A 11 -9.74 -1.79 10.04
N LEU A 12 -9.20 -1.43 8.86
CA LEU A 12 -8.82 -2.38 7.79
C LEU A 12 -7.87 -3.48 8.30
N PHE A 13 -6.77 -3.08 8.94
CA PHE A 13 -5.77 -4.04 9.40
C PHE A 13 -6.22 -4.84 10.62
N GLN A 14 -7.10 -4.29 11.46
CA GLN A 14 -7.77 -5.06 12.51
C GLN A 14 -8.67 -6.15 11.92
N GLU A 15 -9.47 -5.84 10.90
CA GLU A 15 -10.31 -6.83 10.25
C GLU A 15 -9.49 -7.89 9.50
N ALA A 16 -8.42 -7.50 8.82
CA ALA A 16 -7.52 -8.44 8.16
C ALA A 16 -6.92 -9.46 9.16
N ARG A 17 -6.46 -9.00 10.34
CA ARG A 17 -5.93 -9.88 11.39
C ARG A 17 -6.97 -10.85 11.94
N LYS A 18 -8.24 -10.45 12.03
CA LYS A 18 -9.34 -11.36 12.44
C LYS A 18 -9.66 -12.43 11.41
N HIS A 19 -9.43 -12.15 10.12
CA HIS A 19 -9.74 -13.03 9.00
C HIS A 19 -8.51 -13.74 8.42
N ALA A 20 -7.40 -13.75 9.16
CA ALA A 20 -6.21 -14.47 8.73
C ALA A 20 -6.50 -15.98 8.56
N PRO A 21 -5.97 -16.64 7.51
CA PRO A 21 -5.04 -16.10 6.53
C PRO A 21 -5.74 -15.33 5.39
N CYS A 22 -5.24 -14.13 5.06
CA CYS A 22 -5.84 -13.31 4.00
C CYS A 22 -4.84 -12.44 3.25
N ILE A 23 -5.27 -11.89 2.12
CA ILE A 23 -4.53 -10.88 1.35
C ILE A 23 -5.26 -9.55 1.49
N VAL A 24 -4.54 -8.49 1.86
CA VAL A 24 -5.01 -7.11 1.77
C VAL A 24 -4.42 -6.51 0.50
N PHE A 25 -5.28 -6.15 -0.45
CA PHE A 25 -4.89 -5.45 -1.67
C PHE A 25 -5.23 -3.96 -1.55
N ILE A 26 -4.22 -3.10 -1.69
CA ILE A 26 -4.38 -1.63 -1.69
C ILE A 26 -4.01 -1.10 -3.06
N ASP A 27 -5.01 -0.70 -3.82
CA ASP A 27 -4.80 0.00 -5.08
C ASP A 27 -4.52 1.49 -4.85
N GLU A 28 -3.85 2.14 -5.79
CA GLU A 28 -3.48 3.56 -5.74
C GLU A 28 -2.86 3.98 -4.39
N ILE A 29 -1.89 3.20 -3.90
CA ILE A 29 -1.26 3.44 -2.59
C ILE A 29 -0.63 4.83 -2.49
N ASP A 30 -0.27 5.46 -3.62
CA ASP A 30 0.23 6.84 -3.69
C ASP A 30 -0.78 7.89 -3.17
N ALA A 31 -2.08 7.62 -3.23
CA ALA A 31 -3.11 8.51 -2.67
C ALA A 31 -2.99 8.72 -1.14
N VAL A 32 -2.36 7.76 -0.44
CA VAL A 32 -2.11 7.80 1.01
C VAL A 32 -0.62 7.67 1.37
N GLY A 33 0.20 7.38 0.37
CA GLY A 33 1.60 6.97 0.49
C GLY A 33 2.61 7.92 -0.14
N ALA A 34 2.18 9.03 -0.73
CA ALA A 34 3.05 9.98 -1.40
C ALA A 34 4.04 10.67 -0.44
N LYS A 35 5.16 11.15 -0.99
CA LYS A 35 6.17 11.94 -0.28
C LYS A 35 5.53 13.17 0.37
N ARG A 36 5.96 13.42 1.60
CA ARG A 36 5.54 14.58 2.40
C ARG A 36 5.96 15.89 1.73
N ASN A 37 5.01 16.73 1.38
CA ASN A 37 5.22 18.12 1.02
C ASN A 37 4.89 19.06 2.19
N SER A 38 5.56 20.21 2.24
CA SER A 38 5.30 21.24 3.26
C SER A 38 3.85 21.74 3.25
N MET A 39 3.20 21.70 2.08
CA MET A 39 1.80 22.03 1.86
C MET A 39 0.81 20.92 2.24
N ASP A 40 1.28 19.72 2.62
CA ASP A 40 0.38 18.60 2.89
C ASP A 40 -0.47 18.85 4.13
N GLN A 41 -1.76 18.61 3.95
CA GLN A 41 -2.76 18.60 5.01
C GLN A 41 -2.35 17.64 6.13
N ALA A 42 -2.50 18.06 7.39
CA ALA A 42 -2.18 17.24 8.56
C ALA A 42 -2.87 15.86 8.52
N ALA A 43 -4.08 15.79 7.94
CA ALA A 43 -4.82 14.54 7.77
C ALA A 43 -4.11 13.51 6.87
N HIS A 44 -3.42 13.95 5.81
CA HIS A 44 -2.67 13.06 4.93
C HIS A 44 -1.47 12.45 5.67
N ARG A 45 -0.71 13.29 6.37
CA ARG A 45 0.44 12.85 7.21
C ARG A 45 0.01 11.85 8.28
N MET A 46 -1.13 12.06 8.92
CA MET A 46 -1.67 11.12 9.92
C MET A 46 -2.02 9.76 9.29
N SER A 47 -2.57 9.76 8.08
CA SER A 47 -2.95 8.53 7.38
C SER A 47 -1.72 7.74 6.96
N LEU A 48 -0.72 8.42 6.37
CA LEU A 48 0.59 7.83 6.06
C LEU A 48 1.25 7.24 7.30
N ASN A 49 1.34 8.00 8.39
CA ASN A 49 1.94 7.51 9.63
C ASN A 49 1.21 6.29 10.19
N GLN A 50 -0.12 6.26 10.15
CA GLN A 50 -0.87 5.08 10.58
C GLN A 50 -0.58 3.87 9.67
N LEU A 51 -0.49 4.06 8.35
CA LEU A 51 -0.11 3.00 7.43
C LEU A 51 1.27 2.43 7.77
N LEU A 52 2.26 3.28 8.06
CA LEU A 52 3.60 2.85 8.46
C LEU A 52 3.57 2.02 9.75
N VAL A 53 2.80 2.47 10.76
CA VAL A 53 2.63 1.74 12.03
C VAL A 53 2.02 0.36 11.81
N GLU A 54 1.01 0.27 10.95
CA GLU A 54 0.39 -1.02 10.64
C GLU A 54 1.35 -1.95 9.92
N LEU A 55 2.11 -1.44 8.95
CA LEU A 55 3.15 -2.19 8.22
C LEU A 55 4.30 -2.66 9.13
N ASP A 56 4.80 -1.83 10.04
CA ASP A 56 5.82 -2.23 11.03
C ASP A 56 5.31 -3.32 11.98
N GLY A 57 4.01 -3.30 12.30
CA GLY A 57 3.37 -4.32 13.14
C GLY A 57 3.24 -5.70 12.50
N PHE A 58 3.55 -5.86 11.21
CA PHE A 58 3.44 -7.15 10.50
C PHE A 58 4.64 -8.08 10.65
N GLU A 59 5.74 -7.65 11.29
CA GLU A 59 6.91 -8.52 11.49
C GLU A 59 6.59 -9.77 12.33
N THR A 60 5.49 -9.77 13.09
CA THR A 60 4.91 -11.00 13.65
C THR A 60 4.01 -11.61 12.58
N ASN A 61 4.46 -12.69 11.93
CA ASN A 61 3.79 -13.35 10.80
C ASN A 61 2.38 -13.86 11.17
N ASN A 62 1.39 -12.98 11.08
CA ASN A 62 0.00 -13.21 11.48
C ASN A 62 -0.84 -13.83 10.35
N GLY A 63 -0.24 -14.36 9.29
CA GLY A 63 -0.95 -14.94 8.14
C GLY A 63 -1.62 -13.92 7.20
N VAL A 64 -1.26 -12.64 7.30
CA VAL A 64 -1.79 -11.58 6.43
C VAL A 64 -0.69 -11.11 5.49
N VAL A 65 -0.98 -11.14 4.19
CA VAL A 65 -0.08 -10.62 3.14
C VAL A 65 -0.64 -9.31 2.62
N VAL A 66 0.20 -8.28 2.51
CA VAL A 66 -0.19 -6.97 1.95
C VAL A 66 0.39 -6.84 0.55
N ILE A 67 -0.47 -6.53 -0.42
CA ILE A 67 -0.08 -6.22 -1.79
C ILE A 67 -0.58 -4.81 -2.10
N CYS A 68 0.29 -3.99 -2.67
CA CYS A 68 -0.05 -2.62 -3.05
C CYS A 68 0.22 -2.40 -4.55
N ALA A 69 -0.59 -1.55 -5.18
CA ALA A 69 -0.39 -1.10 -6.55
C ALA A 69 -0.27 0.43 -6.61
N THR A 70 0.53 0.92 -7.56
CA THR A 70 0.68 2.35 -7.86
C THR A 70 1.14 2.52 -9.30
N ASN A 71 0.76 3.65 -9.90
CA ASN A 71 1.30 4.10 -11.18
C ASN A 71 2.49 5.06 -11.01
N PHE A 72 2.76 5.53 -9.78
CA PHE A 72 3.73 6.57 -9.48
C PHE A 72 4.70 6.13 -8.37
N ALA A 73 5.42 5.02 -8.58
CA ALA A 73 6.31 4.44 -7.56
C ALA A 73 7.37 5.43 -7.04
N GLU A 74 7.86 6.32 -7.90
CA GLU A 74 8.81 7.39 -7.58
C GLU A 74 8.24 8.48 -6.66
N SER A 75 6.91 8.59 -6.58
CA SER A 75 6.22 9.56 -5.73
C SER A 75 6.05 9.06 -4.30
N LEU A 76 6.26 7.78 -4.04
CA LEU A 76 6.03 7.18 -2.72
C LEU A 76 7.06 7.65 -1.68
N ASP A 77 6.60 7.79 -0.42
CA ASP A 77 7.48 8.02 0.72
C ASP A 77 8.39 6.79 0.88
N GLN A 78 9.69 7.03 0.89
CA GLN A 78 10.72 5.99 0.99
C GLN A 78 10.56 5.13 2.24
N ALA A 79 9.89 5.64 3.28
CA ALA A 79 9.56 4.87 4.47
C ALA A 79 8.72 3.64 4.14
N LEU A 80 7.83 3.67 3.15
CA LEU A 80 6.97 2.53 2.79
C LEU A 80 7.77 1.36 2.21
N THR A 81 8.84 1.64 1.47
CA THR A 81 9.63 0.64 0.74
C THR A 81 10.86 0.15 1.51
N ARG A 82 10.94 0.44 2.81
CA ARG A 82 12.04 -0.06 3.65
C ARG A 82 11.87 -1.56 3.92
N PRO A 83 12.97 -2.30 4.16
CA PRO A 83 12.89 -3.69 4.62
C PRO A 83 11.96 -3.83 5.82
N GLY A 84 11.13 -4.89 5.84
CA GLY A 84 10.10 -5.11 6.86
C GLY A 84 8.73 -4.50 6.54
N ARG A 85 8.60 -3.74 5.44
CA ARG A 85 7.33 -3.14 4.97
C ARG A 85 7.00 -3.64 3.55
N LEU A 86 6.93 -2.74 2.57
CA LEU A 86 6.78 -3.09 1.15
C LEU A 86 8.16 -3.38 0.55
N ASP A 87 8.77 -4.48 0.99
CA ASP A 87 10.17 -4.83 0.67
C ASP A 87 10.33 -5.60 -0.65
N LYS A 88 9.23 -6.17 -1.18
CA LYS A 88 9.18 -6.78 -2.51
C LYS A 88 8.50 -5.85 -3.51
N GLN A 89 9.20 -5.57 -4.60
CA GLN A 89 8.69 -4.76 -5.70
C GLN A 89 8.58 -5.62 -6.95
N VAL A 90 7.40 -5.58 -7.58
CA VAL A 90 7.12 -6.26 -8.85
C VAL A 90 6.78 -5.19 -9.87
N VAL A 91 7.62 -5.05 -10.89
CA VAL A 91 7.38 -4.11 -11.98
C VAL A 91 6.44 -4.76 -12.99
N VAL A 92 5.32 -4.10 -13.29
CA VAL A 92 4.38 -4.51 -14.35
C VAL A 92 4.62 -3.61 -15.57
N PRO A 93 5.41 -4.07 -16.55
CA PRO A 93 5.67 -3.27 -17.75
C PRO A 93 4.46 -3.27 -18.69
N MET A 94 4.48 -2.37 -19.66
CA MET A 94 3.56 -2.43 -20.80
C MET A 94 3.69 -3.79 -21.51
N PRO A 95 2.58 -4.40 -21.95
CA PRO A 95 2.63 -5.69 -22.64
C PRO A 95 3.37 -5.58 -23.97
N ASP A 96 4.21 -6.56 -24.27
CA ASP A 96 4.89 -6.70 -25.55
C ASP A 96 3.92 -7.21 -26.64
N LEU A 97 4.42 -7.52 -27.83
CA LEU A 97 3.55 -8.01 -28.92
C LEU A 97 2.82 -9.29 -28.51
N LYS A 98 3.52 -10.23 -27.87
CA LYS A 98 2.93 -11.50 -27.43
C LYS A 98 1.90 -11.26 -26.33
N GLY A 99 2.23 -10.47 -25.30
CA GLY A 99 1.32 -10.11 -24.22
C GLY A 99 0.07 -9.38 -24.74
N ARG A 100 0.20 -8.51 -25.75
CA ARG A 100 -0.96 -7.88 -26.39
C ARG A 100 -1.83 -8.89 -27.15
N MET A 101 -1.22 -9.86 -27.82
CA MET A 101 -1.97 -10.95 -28.46
C MET A 101 -2.71 -11.79 -27.42
N ASP A 102 -2.04 -12.18 -26.33
CA ASP A 102 -2.63 -12.97 -25.25
C ASP A 102 -3.81 -12.22 -24.58
N ILE A 103 -3.69 -10.90 -24.38
CA ILE A 103 -4.78 -10.05 -23.85
C ILE A 103 -5.99 -9.98 -24.79
N LEU A 104 -5.77 -9.97 -26.11
CA LEU A 104 -6.86 -9.86 -27.10
C LEU A 104 -7.56 -11.21 -27.38
N GLN A 105 -6.91 -12.32 -27.02
CA GLN A 105 -7.43 -13.68 -27.24
C GLN A 105 -8.33 -14.19 -26.09
N LEU A 106 -8.73 -13.31 -25.15
CA LEU A 106 -9.64 -13.64 -24.04
C LEU A 106 -10.82 -14.52 -24.47
#